data_AF-A0A4R4K5X0-F1
#
_entry.id   AF-A0A4R4K5X0-F1
#
_cell.length_a   1.000
_cell.length_b   1.000
_cell.length_c   1.000
_cell.angle_alpha   90.00
_cell.angle_beta   90.00
_cell.angle_gamma   90.00
#
_symmetry.space_group_name_H-M   'P 1'
#
loop_
_entity.id
_entity.type
_entity.pdbx_description
1 polymer ?
#
loop_
_entity_poly.entity_id
_entity_poly.type
_entity_poly.pdbx_seq_one_letter_code
_entity_poly.pdbx_strand_id
1 'polypeptide(L)' 'MVRTGRAVEVLKAKGYVITDKELRFPIPQNAIDVNPNLTQNEYN' A
#
# COMPACT_ATOMS: atom_id res chain seq x y z
N MET A 1 8.78 -10.67 2.60
CA MET A 1 7.51 -10.56 3.36
C MET A 1 6.34 -10.24 2.44
N VAL A 2 6.36 -9.14 1.70
CA VAL A 2 5.28 -8.81 0.73
C VAL A 2 5.18 -9.88 -0.37
N ARG A 3 6.30 -10.21 -1.04
CA ARG A 3 6.36 -11.28 -2.06
C ARG A 3 5.89 -12.67 -1.57
N THR A 4 5.99 -12.92 -0.27
CA THR A 4 5.64 -14.22 0.33
C THR A 4 4.25 -14.22 0.97
N GLY A 5 3.48 -13.14 0.85
CA GLY A 5 2.14 -13.00 1.45
C GLY A 5 2.11 -12.88 2.97
N ARG A 6 3.27 -12.70 3.62
CA ARG A 6 3.40 -12.73 5.10
C ARG A 6 3.58 -11.36 5.74
N ALA A 7 3.50 -10.28 4.96
CA ALA A 7 3.76 -8.93 5.47
C ALA A 7 2.73 -8.51 6.55
N VAL A 8 1.43 -8.70 6.29
CA VAL A 8 0.36 -8.37 7.24
C VAL A 8 0.49 -9.18 8.52
N GLU A 9 0.68 -10.50 8.41
CA GLU A 9 0.84 -11.40 9.57
C GLU A 9 1.99 -10.96 10.48
N VAL A 10 3.16 -10.69 9.90
CA VAL A 10 4.35 -10.31 10.67
C VAL A 10 4.21 -8.93 11.29
N LEU A 11 3.62 -7.97 10.59
CA LEU A 11 3.41 -6.62 11.11
C LEU A 11 2.35 -6.60 12.21
N LYS A 12 1.29 -7.38 12.09
CA LYS A 12 0.31 -7.60 13.18
C LYS A 12 0.96 -8.29 14.39
N ALA A 13 1.79 -9.31 14.17
CA ALA A 13 2.54 -9.97 15.25
C ALA A 13 3.51 -9.01 15.97
N LYS A 14 3.96 -7.95 15.30
CA LYS A 14 4.79 -6.87 15.87
C LYS A 14 3.96 -5.77 16.55
N GLY A 15 2.63 -5.88 16.59
CA GLY A 15 1.73 -4.92 17.24
C GLY A 15 1.24 -3.79 16.34
N TYR A 16 1.52 -3.83 15.03
CA TYR A 16 0.99 -2.83 14.10
C TYR A 16 -0.43 -3.20 13.65
N VAL A 17 -1.35 -2.24 13.74
CA VAL A 17 -2.71 -2.37 13.22
C VAL A 17 -2.68 -1.95 11.75
N ILE A 18 -2.52 -2.91 10.85
CA ILE A 18 -2.50 -2.67 9.40
C ILE A 18 -3.35 -3.67 8.62
N THR A 19 -3.77 -3.26 7.45
CA THR A 19 -4.47 -4.04 6.42
C THR A 19 -3.59 -4.24 5.19
N ASP A 20 -3.98 -5.14 4.28
CA ASP A 20 -3.20 -5.44 3.08
C ASP A 20 -3.04 -4.23 2.14
N LYS A 21 -4.04 -3.34 2.11
CA LYS A 21 -4.06 -2.13 1.28
C LYS A 21 -2.99 -1.12 1.67
N GLU A 22 -2.61 -1.12 2.94
CA GLU A 22 -1.57 -0.24 3.51
C GLU A 22 -0.15 -0.75 3.22
N LEU A 23 0.01 -1.92 2.59
CA LEU A 23 1.31 -2.41 2.15
C LEU A 23 1.86 -1.65 0.93
N ARG A 24 1.03 -0.81 0.28
CA ARG A 24 1.41 -0.05 -0.91
C ARG A 24 1.52 1.43 -0.60
N PHE A 25 2.69 2.00 -0.91
CA PHE A 25 2.91 3.43 -0.83
C PHE A 25 1.98 4.21 -1.77
N PRO A 26 1.51 5.39 -1.36
CA PRO A 26 0.71 6.24 -2.21
C PRO A 26 1.48 6.63 -3.46
N ILE A 27 0.78 6.66 -4.59
CA ILE A 27 1.33 7.20 -5.82
C ILE A 27 1.50 8.71 -5.62
N PRO A 28 2.69 9.28 -5.91
CA PRO A 28 2.91 10.71 -5.79
C PRO A 28 1.94 11.54 -6.64
N GLN A 29 1.45 12.65 -6.10
CA GLN A 29 0.47 13.50 -6.79
C GLN A 29 1.02 14.03 -8.12
N ASN A 30 2.28 14.43 -8.17
CA ASN A 30 2.91 14.91 -9.40
C ASN A 30 2.93 13.85 -10.53
N ALA A 31 2.98 12.56 -10.20
CA ALA A 31 2.93 11.49 -11.18
C ALA A 31 1.51 11.34 -11.78
N ILE A 32 0.49 11.59 -10.98
CA ILE A 32 -0.92 11.63 -11.41
C ILE A 32 -1.17 12.89 -12.26
N ASP A 33 -0.61 14.03 -11.86
CA ASP A 33 -0.75 15.29 -12.58
C ASP A 33 -0.10 15.24 -13.98
N VAL A 34 1.03 14.54 -14.10
CA VAL A 34 1.72 14.34 -15.40
C VAL A 34 1.02 13.27 -16.25
N ASN A 35 0.45 12.24 -15.63
CA ASN A 35 -0.26 11.17 -16.33
C ASN A 35 -1.67 10.98 -15.76
N PRO A 36 -2.70 11.63 -16.35
CA PRO A 36 -4.07 11.56 -15.84
C PRO A 36 -4.72 10.17 -15.97
N ASN A 37 -4.10 9.23 -16.69
CA ASN A 37 -4.55 7.83 -16.72
C ASN A 37 -4.10 7.04 -15.48
N LEU A 38 -3.23 7.61 -14.64
CA LEU A 38 -2.77 7.00 -13.40
C LEU A 38 -3.73 7.35 -12.27
N THR A 39 -4.40 6.36 -11.70
CA THR A 39 -5.29 6.54 -10.55
C THR A 39 -4.60 6.14 -9.24
N GLN A 40 -4.96 6.78 -8.14
CA GLN A 40 -4.44 6.43 -6.81
C GLN A 40 -4.84 5.01 -6.39
N ASN A 41 -4.03 4.38 -5.53
CA ASN A 41 -4.36 3.08 -4.94
C ASN A 41 -5.64 3.15 -4.09
N GLU A 42 -6.40 2.06 -4.02
CA GLU A 42 -7.59 1.96 -3.17
C GLU A 42 -7.21 1.61 -1.72
N TYR A 43 -7.78 2.36 -0.76
CA TYR A 43 -7.46 2.25 0.67
C TYR A 43 -8.65 1.84 1.57
N ASN A 44 -9.80 1.45 0.99
CA ASN A 44 -11.05 1.21 1.73
C ASN A 44 -11.05 -0.03 2.64
#